data_AF-A0A4R8ETR1-F1
#
_entry.id   AF-A0A4R8ETR1-F1
#
_cell.length_a   1.000
_cell.length_b   1.000
_cell.length_c   1.000
_cell.angle_alpha   90.00
_cell.angle_beta   90.00
_cell.angle_gamma   90.00
#
_symmetry.space_group_name_H-M   'P 1'
#
loop_
_entity.id
_entity.type
_entity.pdbx_description
1 polymer ?
#
loop_
_entity_poly.entity_id
_entity_poly.type
_entity_poly.pdbx_seq_one_letter_code
_entity_poly.pdbx_strand_id
1 'polypeptide(L)'
;MEFLLHRVVLNPSSYKELIQAFADFEFSEESYYCEGKIKQQSSGYCKYGEVKIIVENKRDWGGAKKISWEVSDEEIPIEYLDVIATTIKAIVSDSKNSFKFRIVGGSYHVVDSHKLSFEMATFRAISNLVGLDTTKV
;
A
#
# COMPACT_ATOMS: atom_id res chain seq x y z
N MET A 1 33.68 10.70 -7.75
CA MET A 1 32.33 10.48 -8.32
C MET A 1 31.50 9.88 -7.21
N GLU A 2 30.71 10.69 -6.53
CA GLU A 2 29.86 10.22 -5.43
C GLU A 2 28.62 9.56 -6.02
N PHE A 3 28.46 8.26 -5.78
CA PHE A 3 27.29 7.50 -6.18
C PHE A 3 26.27 7.56 -5.04
N LEU A 4 25.27 8.42 -5.17
CA LEU A 4 24.06 8.37 -4.34
C LEU A 4 23.23 7.16 -4.75
N LEU A 5 23.52 6.03 -4.10
CA LEU A 5 22.64 4.86 -4.06
C LEU A 5 21.34 5.27 -3.34
N HIS A 6 20.32 5.70 -4.10
CA HIS A 6 18.94 5.75 -3.59
C HIS A 6 18.42 4.32 -3.40
N ARG A 7 18.92 3.69 -2.33
CA ARG A 7 18.33 2.51 -1.73
C ARG A 7 16.99 3.00 -1.18
N VAL A 8 15.90 2.83 -1.92
CA VAL A 8 14.55 3.04 -1.39
C VAL A 8 14.29 1.92 -0.39
N VAL A 9 14.87 2.08 0.80
CA VAL A 9 14.45 1.43 2.03
C VAL A 9 13.35 2.35 2.54
N LEU A 10 12.12 1.84 2.69
CA LEU A 10 11.10 2.58 3.42
C LEU A 10 11.68 2.91 4.79
N ASN A 11 11.94 4.20 5.03
CA ASN A 11 12.48 4.64 6.29
C ASN A 11 11.41 4.36 7.36
N PRO A 12 11.72 3.76 8.51
CA PRO A 12 10.75 3.58 9.59
C PRO A 12 10.01 4.88 9.98
N SER A 13 10.61 6.05 9.77
CA SER A 13 9.95 7.35 9.93
C SER A 13 8.76 7.55 8.98
N SER A 14 8.87 7.10 7.73
CA SER A 14 7.81 7.22 6.71
C SER A 14 6.57 6.40 7.06
N TYR A 15 6.75 5.23 7.70
CA TYR A 15 5.62 4.46 8.22
C TYR A 15 4.89 5.20 9.35
N LYS A 16 5.63 5.81 10.28
CA LYS A 16 5.02 6.57 11.37
C LYS A 16 4.22 7.77 10.85
N GLU A 17 4.76 8.48 9.86
CA GLU A 17 4.08 9.59 9.20
C GLU A 17 2.79 9.13 8.51
N LEU A 18 2.84 8.00 7.77
CA LEU A 18 1.65 7.47 7.11
C LEU A 18 0.60 6.95 8.10
N ILE A 19 1.01 6.30 9.19
CA ILE A 19 0.10 5.85 10.24
C ILE A 19 -0.67 7.05 10.82
N GLN A 20 0.05 8.12 11.15
CA GLN A 20 -0.56 9.34 11.70
C GLN A 20 -1.47 10.00 10.66
N ALA A 21 -0.99 10.19 9.42
CA ALA A 21 -1.77 10.79 8.35
C ALA A 21 -3.06 10.00 8.06
N PHE A 22 -3.00 8.67 8.08
CA PHE A 22 -4.19 7.82 7.91
C PHE A 22 -5.15 7.91 9.10
N ALA A 23 -4.64 7.98 10.32
CA ALA A 23 -5.46 8.15 11.52
C ALA A 23 -6.18 9.50 11.55
N ASP A 24 -5.53 10.56 11.07
CA ASP A 24 -6.05 11.93 11.04
C ASP A 24 -6.91 12.23 9.80
N PHE A 25 -6.88 11.35 8.79
CA PHE A 25 -7.64 11.54 7.56
C PHE A 25 -9.16 11.51 7.81
N GLU A 26 -9.86 12.55 7.36
CA GLU A 26 -11.31 12.64 7.49
C GLU A 26 -12.01 11.86 6.37
N PHE A 27 -12.49 10.65 6.71
CA PHE A 27 -13.26 9.81 5.80
C PHE A 27 -14.73 10.29 5.69
N SER A 28 -14.95 11.25 4.80
CA SER A 28 -16.27 11.82 4.45
C SER A 28 -17.14 10.91 3.57
N GLU A 29 -16.54 10.05 2.74
CA GLU A 29 -17.22 9.12 1.84
C GLU A 29 -17.27 7.69 2.41
N GLU A 30 -18.18 6.87 1.90
CA GLU A 30 -18.30 5.47 2.30
C GLU A 30 -17.18 4.59 1.73
N SER A 31 -16.60 4.97 0.60
CA SER A 31 -15.59 4.17 -0.09
C SER A 31 -14.60 5.06 -0.83
N TYR A 32 -13.33 4.71 -0.76
CA TYR A 32 -12.26 5.38 -1.48
C TYR A 32 -11.50 4.39 -2.35
N TYR A 33 -11.25 4.76 -3.60
CA TYR A 33 -10.33 4.02 -4.46
C TYR A 33 -8.93 4.60 -4.31
N CYS A 34 -7.94 3.73 -4.11
CA CYS A 34 -6.55 4.14 -4.16
C CYS A 34 -5.68 3.12 -4.90
N GLU A 35 -4.68 3.63 -5.59
CA GLU A 35 -3.76 2.86 -6.41
C GLU A 35 -2.33 3.25 -6.09
N GLY A 36 -1.49 2.23 -5.96
CA GLY A 36 -0.06 2.40 -5.75
C GLY A 36 0.70 1.55 -6.75
N LYS A 37 1.59 2.21 -7.49
CA LYS A 37 2.44 1.58 -8.49
C LYS A 37 3.90 1.89 -8.24
N ILE A 38 4.73 0.87 -8.25
CA ILE A 38 6.19 0.96 -8.21
C ILE A 38 6.72 0.43 -9.53
N LYS A 39 7.50 1.28 -10.20
CA LYS A 39 8.27 0.92 -11.39
C LYS A 39 9.63 1.61 -11.26
N GLN A 40 10.61 0.87 -10.76
CA GLN A 40 11.98 1.36 -10.64
C GLN A 40 12.90 0.50 -11.50
N GLN A 41 13.68 1.14 -12.36
CA GLN A 41 14.71 0.48 -13.15
C GLN A 41 16.06 1.05 -12.73
N SER A 42 16.96 0.22 -12.23
CA SER A 42 18.31 0.62 -11.85
C SER A 42 19.29 -0.44 -12.33
N SER A 43 20.10 -0.09 -13.33
CA SER A 43 21.23 -0.83 -13.91
C SER A 43 21.28 -2.34 -13.58
N GLY A 44 20.33 -3.11 -14.13
CA GLY A 44 20.28 -4.59 -14.00
C GLY A 44 19.28 -5.14 -12.99
N TYR A 45 18.64 -4.31 -12.17
CA TYR A 45 17.58 -4.71 -11.24
C TYR A 45 16.33 -3.84 -11.45
N CYS A 46 15.21 -4.50 -11.72
CA CYS A 46 13.91 -3.88 -11.90
C CYS A 46 13.01 -4.24 -10.72
N LYS A 47 12.27 -3.25 -10.20
CA LYS A 47 11.23 -3.46 -9.20
C LYS A 47 9.89 -3.09 -9.81
N TYR A 48 8.97 -4.03 -9.80
CA TYR A 48 7.60 -3.84 -10.28
C TYR A 48 6.58 -4.30 -9.25
N GLY A 49 5.54 -3.51 -9.04
CA GLY A 49 4.36 -3.91 -8.27
C GLY A 49 3.27 -2.87 -8.39
N GLU A 50 2.03 -3.30 -8.59
CA GLU A 50 0.86 -2.44 -8.63
C GLU A 50 -0.24 -3.05 -7.78
N VAL A 51 -0.87 -2.24 -6.94
CA VAL A 51 -1.97 -2.65 -6.07
C VAL A 51 -3.08 -1.62 -6.14
N LYS A 52 -4.31 -2.10 -6.32
CA LYS A 52 -5.55 -1.31 -6.35
C LYS A 52 -6.42 -1.73 -5.17
N ILE A 53 -6.78 -0.75 -4.34
CA ILE A 53 -7.47 -0.97 -3.07
C ILE A 53 -8.73 -0.12 -3.04
N ILE A 54 -9.85 -0.71 -2.65
CA ILE A 54 -11.03 0.03 -2.20
C ILE A 54 -11.05 0.01 -0.66
N VAL A 55 -11.01 1.19 -0.06
CA VAL A 55 -11.12 1.39 1.39
C VAL A 55 -12.56 1.79 1.71
N GLU A 56 -13.33 0.85 2.25
CA GLU A 56 -14.71 1.11 2.70
C GLU A 56 -14.68 1.55 4.17
N ASN A 57 -15.14 2.77 4.45
CA ASN A 57 -15.33 3.27 5.80
C ASN A 57 -16.69 2.82 6.34
N LYS A 58 -16.68 1.98 7.38
CA LYS A 58 -17.90 1.48 8.02
C LYS A 58 -17.95 1.98 9.45
N ARG A 59 -18.58 3.13 9.65
CA ARG A 59 -18.71 3.82 10.95
C ARG A 59 -19.32 2.92 12.04
N ASP A 60 -20.15 1.93 11.67
CA ASP A 60 -20.93 1.11 12.60
C ASP A 60 -20.37 -0.30 12.89
N TRP A 61 -19.13 -0.60 12.50
CA TRP A 61 -18.55 -1.95 12.69
C TRP A 61 -17.70 -2.11 13.96
N GLY A 62 -17.82 -1.21 14.93
CA GLY A 62 -17.16 -1.33 16.23
C GLY A 62 -15.63 -1.40 16.17
N GLY A 63 -15.01 -0.73 15.18
CA GLY A 63 -13.56 -0.71 14.99
C GLY A 63 -12.99 -1.93 14.24
N ALA A 64 -13.84 -2.78 13.66
CA ALA A 64 -13.38 -3.95 12.91
C ALA A 64 -12.59 -3.56 11.65
N LYS A 65 -11.44 -4.20 11.45
CA LYS A 65 -10.56 -4.04 10.27
C LYS A 65 -10.58 -5.34 9.48
N LYS A 66 -11.20 -5.33 8.30
CA LYS A 66 -11.33 -6.51 7.43
C LYS A 66 -10.52 -6.34 6.16
N ILE A 67 -9.99 -7.44 5.65
CA ILE A 67 -9.31 -7.50 4.35
C ILE A 67 -10.06 -8.51 3.48
N SER A 68 -10.36 -8.10 2.25
CA SER A 68 -11.01 -8.90 1.20
C SER A 68 -10.04 -9.01 0.03
N TRP A 69 -9.79 -10.24 -0.41
CA TRP A 69 -8.93 -10.52 -1.56
C TRP A 69 -9.83 -10.84 -2.76
N GLU A 70 -9.93 -9.90 -3.70
CA GLU A 70 -10.83 -9.97 -4.86
C GLU A 70 -10.04 -9.95 -6.18
N VAL A 71 -8.75 -10.28 -6.13
CA VAL A 71 -7.87 -10.38 -7.30
C VAL A 71 -7.57 -11.83 -7.65
N SER A 72 -7.37 -12.06 -8.93
CA SER A 72 -6.89 -13.34 -9.45
C SER A 72 -5.38 -13.49 -9.31
N ASP A 73 -4.89 -14.73 -9.31
CA ASP A 73 -3.44 -15.03 -9.31
C ASP A 73 -2.72 -14.49 -10.55
N GLU A 74 -3.43 -14.27 -11.66
CA GLU A 74 -2.90 -13.66 -12.88
C GLU A 74 -2.61 -12.16 -12.71
N GLU A 75 -3.29 -11.48 -11.79
CA GLU A 75 -3.09 -10.06 -11.48
C GLU A 75 -2.07 -9.89 -10.36
N ILE A 76 -2.29 -10.57 -9.25
CA ILE A 76 -1.38 -10.59 -8.10
C ILE A 76 -1.34 -12.02 -7.55
N PRO A 77 -0.19 -12.71 -7.65
CA PRO A 77 -0.03 -14.02 -7.04
C PRO A 77 -0.32 -14.02 -5.54
N ILE A 78 -1.04 -15.03 -5.06
CA ILE A 78 -1.44 -15.16 -3.64
C ILE A 78 -0.26 -15.10 -2.65
N GLU A 79 0.96 -15.41 -3.09
CA GLU A 79 2.19 -15.27 -2.28
C GLU A 79 2.46 -13.83 -1.80
N TYR A 80 1.86 -12.83 -2.44
CA TYR A 80 1.96 -11.41 -2.05
C TYR A 80 0.82 -10.96 -1.12
N LEU A 81 -0.19 -11.79 -0.87
CA LEU A 81 -1.30 -11.44 0.02
C LEU A 81 -0.80 -11.07 1.42
N ASP A 82 0.12 -11.88 1.96
CA ASP A 82 0.62 -11.69 3.32
C ASP A 82 1.33 -10.35 3.50
N VAL A 83 2.16 -9.94 2.52
CA VAL A 83 2.87 -8.66 2.60
C VAL A 83 1.90 -7.49 2.47
N ILE A 84 0.94 -7.53 1.53
CA ILE A 84 -0.07 -6.49 1.36
C ILE A 84 -0.91 -6.37 2.64
N ALA A 85 -1.38 -7.49 3.18
CA ALA A 85 -2.21 -7.51 4.38
C ALA A 85 -1.45 -7.00 5.61
N THR A 86 -0.18 -7.37 5.76
CA THR A 86 0.66 -6.90 6.87
C THR A 86 0.96 -5.41 6.77
N THR A 87 1.25 -4.90 5.57
CA THR A 87 1.44 -3.46 5.33
C THR A 87 0.18 -2.67 5.66
N ILE A 88 -1.00 -3.12 5.21
CA ILE A 88 -2.28 -2.48 5.56
C ILE A 88 -2.44 -2.45 7.08
N LYS A 89 -2.31 -3.60 7.75
CA LYS A 89 -2.44 -3.70 9.21
C LYS A 89 -1.52 -2.74 9.95
N ALA A 90 -0.28 -2.61 9.48
CA ALA A 90 0.70 -1.69 10.06
C ALA A 90 0.25 -0.23 9.92
N ILE A 91 -0.22 0.18 8.73
CA ILE A 91 -0.63 1.57 8.46
C ILE A 91 -1.88 1.96 9.26
N VAL A 92 -2.82 1.03 9.42
CA VAL A 92 -4.12 1.35 10.04
C VAL A 92 -4.16 1.07 11.54
N SER A 93 -3.03 0.74 12.16
CA SER A 93 -2.97 0.29 13.56
C SER A 93 -3.66 1.26 14.50
N ASP A 94 -3.45 2.56 14.29
CA ASP A 94 -3.85 3.62 15.22
C ASP A 94 -5.21 4.23 14.88
N SER A 95 -5.79 3.86 13.73
CA SER A 95 -7.13 4.34 13.39
C SER A 95 -8.21 3.64 14.21
N LYS A 96 -9.14 4.46 14.73
CA LYS A 96 -10.31 4.01 15.52
C LYS A 96 -11.52 3.67 14.66
N ASN A 97 -11.49 4.04 13.38
CA ASN A 97 -12.55 3.76 12.44
C ASN A 97 -12.52 2.28 12.04
N SER A 98 -13.69 1.76 11.68
CA SER A 98 -13.79 0.42 11.10
C SER A 98 -13.66 0.50 9.59
N PHE A 99 -12.87 -0.40 9.02
CA PHE A 99 -12.60 -0.41 7.60
C PHE A 99 -12.72 -1.80 7.01
N LYS A 100 -13.14 -1.85 5.74
CA LYS A 100 -12.92 -3.01 4.87
C LYS A 100 -11.99 -2.59 3.73
N PHE A 101 -10.84 -3.24 3.66
CA PHE A 101 -9.89 -3.09 2.57
C PHE A 101 -10.16 -4.19 1.55
N ARG A 102 -10.55 -3.82 0.33
CA ARG A 102 -10.76 -4.76 -0.77
C ARG A 102 -9.61 -4.59 -1.75
N ILE A 103 -8.80 -5.63 -1.91
CA ILE A 103 -7.79 -5.67 -2.97
C ILE A 103 -8.54 -6.10 -4.23
N VAL A 104 -8.75 -5.16 -5.15
CA VAL A 104 -9.65 -5.32 -6.31
C VAL A 104 -8.91 -5.38 -7.64
N GLY A 105 -7.61 -5.16 -7.64
CA GLY A 105 -6.79 -5.27 -8.83
C GLY A 105 -5.33 -5.04 -8.53
N GLY A 106 -4.51 -5.26 -9.54
CA GLY A 106 -3.10 -4.95 -9.51
C GLY A 106 -2.40 -5.53 -10.73
N SER A 107 -1.08 -5.52 -10.67
CA SER A 107 -0.28 -6.23 -11.65
C SER A 107 1.07 -6.59 -11.05
N TYR A 108 1.63 -7.69 -11.54
CA TYR A 108 2.96 -8.15 -11.20
C TYR A 108 3.78 -8.43 -12.47
N HIS A 109 5.08 -8.56 -12.30
CA HIS A 109 6.00 -9.01 -13.33
C HIS A 109 6.79 -10.18 -12.76
N VAL A 110 6.80 -11.32 -13.47
CA VAL A 110 7.31 -12.60 -12.95
C VAL A 110 8.73 -12.53 -12.40
N VAL A 111 9.59 -11.69 -12.99
CA VAL A 111 11.00 -11.56 -12.57
C VAL A 111 11.30 -10.29 -11.77
N ASP A 112 10.47 -9.25 -11.87
CA ASP A 112 10.75 -7.93 -11.26
C ASP A 112 9.87 -7.64 -10.04
N SER A 113 8.85 -8.48 -9.81
CA SER A 113 7.99 -8.38 -8.65
C SER A 113 8.52 -9.22 -7.50
N HIS A 114 8.56 -8.59 -6.33
CA HIS A 114 9.01 -9.18 -5.08
C HIS A 114 8.15 -8.63 -3.95
N LYS A 115 8.22 -9.25 -2.76
CA LYS A 115 7.46 -8.82 -1.58
C LYS A 115 7.63 -7.32 -1.28
N LEU A 116 8.86 -6.82 -1.35
CA LEU A 116 9.16 -5.40 -1.12
C LEU A 116 8.48 -4.49 -2.15
N SER A 117 8.35 -4.90 -3.40
CA SER A 117 7.65 -4.11 -4.42
C SER A 117 6.16 -3.96 -4.07
N PHE A 118 5.54 -5.01 -3.54
CA PHE A 118 4.14 -5.00 -3.11
C PHE A 118 3.92 -4.27 -1.78
N GLU A 119 4.88 -4.35 -0.85
CA GLU A 119 4.90 -3.51 0.34
C GLU A 119 4.92 -2.02 -0.06
N MET A 120 5.85 -1.63 -0.92
CA MET A 120 6.00 -0.25 -1.40
C MET A 120 4.78 0.20 -2.22
N ALA A 121 4.22 -0.67 -3.06
CA ALA A 121 3.01 -0.36 -3.82
C ALA A 121 1.81 -0.13 -2.89
N THR A 122 1.62 -0.98 -1.89
CA THR A 122 0.56 -0.84 -0.89
C THR A 122 0.73 0.44 -0.06
N PHE A 123 1.94 0.69 0.41
CA PHE A 123 2.30 1.92 1.12
C PHE A 123 1.97 3.16 0.27
N ARG A 124 2.34 3.13 -1.01
CA ARG A 124 2.07 4.23 -1.94
C ARG A 124 0.58 4.41 -2.21
N ALA A 125 -0.18 3.32 -2.35
CA ALA A 125 -1.63 3.38 -2.54
C ALA A 125 -2.30 4.13 -1.39
N ILE A 126 -1.97 3.78 -0.15
CA ILE A 126 -2.56 4.41 1.03
C ILE A 126 -1.99 5.82 1.24
N SER A 127 -0.72 6.06 0.93
CA SER A 127 -0.13 7.41 0.96
C SER A 127 -0.85 8.37 0.00
N ASN A 128 -1.12 7.90 -1.22
CA ASN A 128 -1.86 8.67 -2.22
C ASN A 128 -3.29 8.99 -1.74
N LEU A 129 -3.96 8.05 -1.07
CA LEU A 129 -5.29 8.26 -0.50
C LEU A 129 -5.30 9.42 0.50
N VAL A 130 -4.33 9.47 1.40
CA VAL A 130 -4.30 10.46 2.49
C VAL A 130 -3.53 11.73 2.12
N GLY A 131 -3.10 11.85 0.85
CA GLY A 131 -2.36 13.02 0.36
C GLY A 131 -0.94 13.15 0.92
N LEU A 132 -0.34 12.06 1.42
CA LEU A 132 1.05 12.05 1.87
C LEU A 132 1.95 11.97 0.63
N ASP A 133 2.53 13.09 0.23
CA ASP A 133 3.38 13.20 -0.96
C ASP A 133 4.72 12.46 -0.75
N THR A 134 4.74 11.20 -1.17
CA THR A 134 5.94 10.34 -1.14
C THR A 134 6.74 10.44 -2.43
N THR A 135 6.36 11.33 -3.35
CA THR A 135 7.00 11.51 -4.67
C THR A 135 8.35 12.22 -4.61
N LYS A 136 8.75 12.73 -3.43
CA LYS A 136 10.09 13.26 -3.14
C LYS A 136 10.95 12.25 -2.38
N VAL A 137 11.28 11.11 -2.97
CA VAL A 137 12.38 10.25 -2.50
C VAL A 137 13.11 9.60 -3.67
#